data_AF-A0A2N5YIY9-F1
#
_entry.id   AF-A0A2N5YIY9-F1
#
_cell.length_a   1.000
_cell.length_b   1.000
_cell.length_c   1.000
_cell.angle_alpha   90.00
_cell.angle_beta   90.00
_cell.angle_gamma   90.00
#
_symmetry.space_group_name_H-M   'P 1'
#
loop_
_entity.id
_entity.type
_entity.pdbx_description
1 polymer ?
#
loop_
_entity_poly.entity_id
_entity_poly.type
_entity_poly.pdbx_seq_one_letter_code
_entity_poly.pdbx_strand_id
1 'polypeptide(L)'
;MLGQTDTYWKIECILNGKNKYKRRVYLINKNTWLVENIKFYKADVEFPEREMKVDQTEMAGNIVIAKKVSMTSYKSGTKQIKSSSEMIMDNYSLNTEIKPEVFTGQNLQKEEF
;
A
#
# COMPACT_ATOMS: atom_id res chain seq x y z
N MET A 1 11.57 -27.50 -0.84
CA MET A 1 11.45 -26.81 -2.15
C MET A 1 12.55 -25.77 -2.19
N LEU A 2 13.48 -25.88 -3.15
CA LEU A 2 14.69 -25.07 -3.26
C LEU A 2 14.37 -23.67 -3.80
N GLY A 3 15.13 -22.68 -3.32
CA GLY A 3 14.92 -21.24 -3.46
C GLY A 3 14.57 -20.74 -4.85
N GLN A 4 13.38 -20.17 -4.97
CA GLN A 4 13.18 -19.07 -5.90
C GLN A 4 13.70 -17.84 -5.17
N THR A 5 14.79 -17.25 -5.65
CA THR A 5 15.15 -15.89 -5.26
C THR A 5 14.01 -14.99 -5.71
N ASP A 6 13.33 -14.33 -4.77
CA ASP A 6 12.33 -13.35 -5.13
C ASP A 6 12.96 -12.29 -6.03
N THR A 7 12.41 -12.17 -7.24
CA THR A 7 12.86 -11.15 -8.20
C THR A 7 11.88 -9.99 -8.19
N TYR A 8 12.42 -8.78 -8.31
CA TYR A 8 11.65 -7.56 -8.15
C TYR A 8 11.84 -6.59 -9.31
N TRP A 9 10.76 -5.89 -9.67
CA TRP A 9 10.84 -4.61 -10.37
C TRP A 9 10.93 -3.48 -9.36
N LYS A 10 11.83 -2.53 -9.62
CA LYS A 10 11.85 -1.25 -8.91
C LYS A 10 11.33 -0.18 -9.87
N ILE A 11 10.17 0.36 -9.59
CA ILE A 11 9.50 1.35 -10.45
C ILE A 11 9.47 2.69 -9.72
N GLU A 12 9.97 3.74 -10.38
CA GLU A 12 9.90 5.10 -9.88
C GLU A 12 8.83 5.88 -10.65
N CYS A 13 7.91 6.49 -9.92
CA CYS A 13 6.82 7.30 -10.47
C CYS A 13 6.95 8.74 -10.00
N ILE A 14 7.00 9.66 -10.97
CA ILE A 14 6.94 11.11 -10.74
C ILE A 14 5.50 11.57 -10.89
N LEU A 15 4.97 12.20 -9.83
CA LEU A 15 3.56 12.58 -9.73
C LEU A 15 3.39 14.08 -9.98
N ASN A 16 2.62 14.39 -11.03
CA ASN A 16 2.25 15.77 -11.36
C ASN A 16 1.03 16.24 -10.53
N GLY A 17 0.80 17.57 -10.50
CA GLY A 17 -0.37 18.18 -9.87
C GLY A 17 -0.28 18.42 -8.35
N LYS A 18 -1.43 18.62 -7.69
CA LYS A 18 -1.56 19.00 -6.27
C LYS A 18 -1.36 17.83 -5.28
N ASN A 19 -0.52 16.85 -5.63
CA ASN A 19 -0.17 15.74 -4.75
C ASN A 19 0.82 16.18 -3.65
N LYS A 20 0.61 15.71 -2.41
CA LYS A 20 1.53 15.91 -1.27
C LYS A 20 2.91 15.31 -1.54
N TYR A 21 2.95 14.10 -2.12
CA TYR A 21 4.17 13.40 -2.51
C TYR A 21 4.38 13.57 -4.00
N LYS A 22 5.58 13.99 -4.40
CA LYS A 22 5.93 14.22 -5.82
C LYS A 22 6.60 13.01 -6.46
N ARG A 23 7.07 12.06 -5.66
CA ARG A 23 7.78 10.89 -6.13
C ARG A 23 7.44 9.69 -5.27
N ARG A 24 7.20 8.54 -5.92
CA ARG A 24 6.97 7.26 -5.27
C ARG A 24 7.88 6.21 -5.88
N VAL A 25 8.46 5.36 -5.05
CA VAL A 25 9.27 4.22 -5.51
C VAL A 25 8.58 2.95 -5.03
N TYR A 26 8.26 2.08 -5.98
CA TYR A 26 7.56 0.82 -5.78
C TYR A 26 8.54 -0.33 -5.95
N LEU A 27 8.45 -1.33 -5.06
CA LEU A 27 9.08 -2.63 -5.23
C LEU A 27 7.98 -3.64 -5.51
N ILE A 28 8.01 -4.26 -6.69
CA ILE A 28 6.95 -5.14 -7.18
C ILE A 28 7.54 -6.52 -7.40
N ASN A 29 6.96 -7.54 -6.78
CA ASN A 29 7.35 -8.93 -6.96
C ASN A 29 7.00 -9.39 -8.39
N LYS A 30 7.96 -9.95 -9.13
CA LYS A 30 7.75 -10.33 -10.53
C LYS A 30 6.86 -11.56 -10.70
N ASN A 31 6.75 -12.39 -9.67
CA ASN A 31 5.96 -13.62 -9.71
C ASN A 31 4.50 -13.34 -9.38
N THR A 32 4.26 -12.54 -8.34
CA THR A 32 2.91 -12.27 -7.82
C THR A 32 2.30 -10.98 -8.32
N TRP A 33 3.11 -10.09 -8.92
CA TRP A 33 2.76 -8.72 -9.28
C TRP A 33 2.32 -7.84 -8.09
N LEU A 34 2.48 -8.35 -6.86
CA LEU A 34 2.16 -7.62 -5.64
C LEU A 34 3.21 -6.54 -5.40
N VAL A 35 2.75 -5.36 -4.99
CA VAL A 35 3.61 -4.29 -4.48
C VAL A 35 3.98 -4.61 -3.04
N GLU A 36 5.24 -4.96 -2.78
CA GLU A 36 5.71 -5.33 -1.44
C GLU A 36 6.26 -4.13 -0.64
N ASN A 37 6.72 -3.09 -1.32
CA ASN A 37 7.22 -1.87 -0.67
C ASN A 37 6.89 -0.63 -1.48
N ILE A 38 6.52 0.45 -0.78
CA ILE A 38 6.34 1.78 -1.38
C ILE A 38 7.04 2.83 -0.53
N LYS A 39 7.88 3.65 -1.15
CA LYS A 39 8.52 4.81 -0.52
C LYS A 39 7.92 6.10 -1.08
N PHE A 40 7.53 7.02 -0.20
CA PHE A 40 6.85 8.26 -0.53
C PHE A 40 7.75 9.47 -0.26
N TYR A 41 8.05 10.25 -1.30
CA TYR A 41 8.94 11.40 -1.23
C TYR A 41 8.18 12.69 -1.49
N LYS A 42 8.49 13.72 -0.70
CA LYS A 42 8.12 15.12 -1.02
C LYS A 42 9.00 15.62 -2.17
N ALA A 43 8.68 16.81 -2.69
CA ALA A 43 9.57 17.50 -3.61
C ALA A 43 10.95 17.68 -2.97
N ASP A 44 12.01 17.49 -3.75
CA ASP A 44 13.38 17.88 -3.41
C ASP A 44 13.95 17.26 -2.11
N VAL A 45 13.44 16.11 -1.70
CA VAL A 45 14.00 15.34 -0.57
C VAL A 45 14.52 13.98 -1.02
N GLU A 46 15.72 13.65 -0.55
CA GLU A 46 16.37 12.36 -0.84
C GLU A 46 15.81 11.21 0.00
N PHE A 47 15.31 11.51 1.20
CA PHE A 47 14.79 10.52 2.14
C PHE A 47 13.25 10.50 2.14
N PRO A 48 12.60 9.31 2.12
CA PRO A 48 11.15 9.25 2.08
C PRO A 48 10.54 9.79 3.37
N GLU A 49 9.42 10.51 3.26
CA GLU A 49 8.63 10.90 4.44
C GLU A 49 7.79 9.72 4.95
N ARG A 50 7.43 8.77 4.08
CA ARG A 50 6.72 7.55 4.48
C ARG A 50 7.24 6.34 3.72
N GLU A 51 7.16 5.18 4.37
CA GLU A 51 7.46 3.88 3.77
C GLU A 51 6.38 2.88 4.19
N MET A 52 5.80 2.21 3.21
CA MET A 52 4.85 1.11 3.39
C MET A 52 5.53 -0.20 3.04
N LYS A 53 5.32 -1.24 3.84
CA LYS A 53 5.82 -2.60 3.60
C LYS A 53 4.70 -3.61 3.79
N VAL A 54 4.63 -4.58 2.90
CA VAL A 54 3.83 -5.78 3.11
C VAL A 54 4.65 -6.71 3.99
N ASP A 55 4.17 -6.95 5.21
CA ASP A 55 4.86 -7.81 6.19
C ASP A 55 4.41 -9.27 6.06
N GLN A 56 3.18 -9.48 5.60
CA GLN A 56 2.59 -10.80 5.40
C GLN A 56 1.65 -10.79 4.20
N THR A 57 1.66 -11.86 3.42
CA THR A 57 0.74 -12.10 2.31
C THR A 57 -0.15 -13.31 2.59
N GLU A 58 -1.26 -13.40 1.85
CA GLU A 58 -2.13 -14.58 1.83
C GLU A 58 -2.76 -14.75 0.44
N MET A 59 -3.36 -15.92 0.20
CA MET A 59 -4.08 -16.22 -1.04
C MET A 59 -5.58 -15.91 -0.88
N ALA A 60 -6.11 -15.12 -1.79
CA ALA A 60 -7.53 -14.84 -1.94
C ALA A 60 -8.03 -15.42 -3.26
N GLY A 61 -8.48 -16.68 -3.24
CA GLY A 61 -8.68 -17.45 -4.47
C GLY A 61 -7.33 -17.63 -5.19
N ASN A 62 -7.21 -17.06 -6.40
CA ASN A 62 -5.98 -17.13 -7.20
C ASN A 62 -5.13 -15.85 -7.14
N ILE A 63 -5.45 -14.92 -6.24
CA ILE A 63 -4.76 -13.63 -6.12
C ILE A 63 -3.95 -13.62 -4.83
N VAL A 64 -2.68 -13.22 -4.90
CA VAL A 64 -1.87 -12.94 -3.71
C VAL A 64 -2.22 -11.54 -3.21
N ILE A 65 -2.64 -11.43 -1.95
CA ILE A 65 -3.01 -10.16 -1.33
C ILE A 65 -2.12 -9.88 -0.11
N ALA A 66 -2.04 -8.61 0.30
CA ALA A 66 -1.35 -8.22 1.52
C ALA A 66 -2.26 -8.47 2.73
N LYS A 67 -1.83 -9.36 3.64
CA LYS A 67 -2.49 -9.64 4.92
C LYS A 67 -2.17 -8.58 5.96
N LYS A 68 -0.88 -8.29 6.10
CA LYS A 68 -0.35 -7.34 7.07
C LYS A 68 0.52 -6.32 6.35
N VAL A 69 0.26 -5.06 6.63
CA VAL A 69 1.01 -3.92 6.08
C VAL A 69 1.49 -3.03 7.21
N SER A 70 2.78 -2.74 7.26
CA SER A 70 3.37 -1.74 8.13
C SER A 70 3.59 -0.44 7.37
N MET A 71 3.35 0.67 8.04
CA MET A 71 3.61 2.02 7.54
C MET A 71 4.46 2.75 8.56
N THR A 72 5.65 3.17 8.13
CA THR A 72 6.54 4.03 8.92
C THR A 72 6.52 5.44 8.35
N SER A 73 6.26 6.44 9.19
CA SER A 73 6.43 7.85 8.85
C SER A 73 7.70 8.37 9.49
N TYR A 74 8.50 9.09 8.70
CA TYR A 74 9.74 9.72 9.14
C TYR A 74 9.57 11.24 9.22
N LYS A 75 10.39 11.90 10.02
CA LYS A 75 10.50 13.36 9.94
C LYS A 75 11.12 13.73 8.59
N SER A 76 10.50 14.70 7.91
CA SER A 76 10.84 15.09 6.52
C SER A 76 12.34 15.24 6.30
N GLY A 77 12.88 14.56 5.29
CA GLY A 77 14.30 14.62 4.92
C GLY A 77 15.26 13.92 5.89
N THR A 78 14.77 13.24 6.93
CA THR A 78 15.62 12.60 7.95
C THR A 78 15.24 11.14 8.18
N LYS A 79 16.18 10.34 8.69
CA LYS A 79 15.94 8.94 9.09
C LYS A 79 15.19 8.78 10.42
N GLN A 80 14.85 9.88 11.12
CA GLN A 80 14.17 9.80 12.41
C GLN A 80 12.71 9.39 12.24
N ILE A 81 12.29 8.33 12.93
CA ILE A 81 10.90 7.88 12.95
C ILE A 81 10.04 8.93 13.66
N LYS A 82 8.94 9.33 13.02
CA LYS A 82 7.89 10.17 13.57
C LYS A 82 6.76 9.33 14.17
N SER A 83 6.35 8.28 13.47
CA SER A 83 5.29 7.37 13.91
C SER A 83 5.33 6.08 13.08
N SER A 84 4.73 5.02 13.62
CA SER A 84 4.49 3.76 12.92
C SER A 84 3.05 3.32 13.13
N SER A 85 2.49 2.66 12.12
CA SER A 85 1.16 2.03 12.20
C SER A 85 1.19 0.71 11.45
N GLU A 86 0.43 -0.25 11.93
CA GLU A 86 0.21 -1.52 11.25
C GLU A 86 -1.26 -1.65 10.88
N MET A 87 -1.53 -2.33 9.77
CA MET A 87 -2.86 -2.70 9.33
C MET A 87 -2.88 -4.21 9.09
N ILE A 88 -3.81 -4.89 9.74
CA ILE A 88 -4.08 -6.31 9.55
C ILE A 88 -5.44 -6.41 8.87
N MET A 89 -5.50 -7.12 7.75
CA MET A 89 -6.71 -7.31 6.97
C MET A 89 -7.26 -8.71 7.25
N ASP A 90 -8.42 -8.79 7.90
CA ASP A 90 -9.11 -10.04 8.20
C ASP A 90 -10.49 -10.08 7.54
N ASN A 91 -11.03 -11.30 7.34
CA ASN A 91 -12.37 -11.55 6.80
C ASN A 91 -12.64 -10.93 5.42
N TYR A 92 -11.63 -10.89 4.54
CA TYR A 92 -11.84 -10.47 3.15
C TYR A 92 -12.66 -11.52 2.39
N SER A 93 -13.53 -11.04 1.50
CA SER A 93 -14.25 -11.87 0.54
C SER A 93 -14.25 -11.18 -0.82
N LEU A 94 -14.10 -11.97 -1.89
CA LEU A 94 -14.28 -11.48 -3.25
C LEU A 94 -15.78 -11.34 -3.49
N ASN A 95 -16.31 -10.13 -3.25
CA ASN A 95 -17.73 -9.86 -3.44
C ASN A 95 -17.98 -9.23 -4.83
N THR A 96 -18.46 -10.05 -5.76
CA THR A 96 -18.79 -9.63 -7.13
C THR A 96 -20.22 -9.10 -7.28
N GLU A 97 -21.02 -9.09 -6.21
CA GLU A 97 -22.44 -8.72 -6.23
C GLU A 97 -22.72 -7.31 -5.71
N ILE A 98 -21.68 -6.58 -5.27
CA ILE A 98 -21.82 -5.19 -4.80
C ILE A 98 -22.23 -4.32 -5.99
N LYS A 99 -23.45 -3.80 -5.94
CA LYS A 99 -23.97 -2.94 -7.00
C LYS A 99 -23.39 -1.51 -6.91
N PRO A 100 -23.23 -0.79 -8.03
CA PRO A 100 -22.65 0.55 -8.04
C PRO A 100 -23.36 1.56 -7.13
N GLU A 101 -24.66 1.40 -6.93
CA GLU A 101 -25.49 2.29 -6.11
C GLU A 101 -25.05 2.31 -4.65
N VAL A 102 -24.36 1.26 -4.18
CA VAL A 102 -23.78 1.19 -2.83
C VAL A 102 -22.73 2.29 -2.61
N PHE A 103 -22.01 2.72 -3.65
CA PHE A 103 -20.94 3.72 -3.57
C PHE A 103 -21.45 5.17 -3.64
N THR A 104 -22.64 5.44 -3.13
CA THR A 104 -23.22 6.78 -3.06
C THR A 104 -23.15 7.34 -1.64
N GLY A 105 -23.00 8.66 -1.51
CA GLY A 105 -22.93 9.32 -0.20
C GLY A 105 -24.17 9.11 0.68
N GLN A 106 -25.32 8.80 0.07
CA GLN A 106 -26.56 8.47 0.76
C GLN A 106 -26.43 7.19 1.61
N ASN A 107 -25.69 6.18 1.13
CA ASN A 107 -25.48 4.94 1.88
C ASN A 107 -24.53 5.07 3.08
N LEU A 108 -23.80 6.20 3.17
CA LEU A 108 -22.97 6.53 4.34
C LEU A 108 -23.79 7.19 5.46
N GLN A 109 -25.00 7.66 5.17
CA GLN A 109 -25.89 8.36 6.09
C GLN A 109 -26.92 7.40 6.71
N LYS A 110 -26.47 6.23 7.18
CA LYS A 110 -27.34 5.41 8.03
C LYS A 110 -27.40 6.08 9.41
N GLU A 111 -28.58 6.53 9.80
CA GLU A 111 -28.84 7.01 11.17
C GLU A 111 -28.44 5.91 12.18
N GLU A 112 -27.68 6.29 13.20
CA GLU A 112 -27.41 5.44 14.36
C GLU A 112 -28.72 5.18 15.11
N PHE A 113 -29.02 3.91 15.41
CA PHE A 113 -30.03 3.50 16.41
C PHE A 113 -29.30 2.98 17.65
#